data_AF-A0A0G2ABR4-F1
#
_entry.id   AF-A0A0G2ABR4-F1
#
_cell.length_a   1.000
_cell.length_b   1.000
_cell.length_c   1.000
_cell.angle_alpha   90.00
_cell.angle_beta   90.00
_cell.angle_gamma   90.00
#
_symmetry.space_group_name_H-M   'P 1'
#
loop_
_entity.id
_entity.type
_entity.pdbx_description
1 polymer ?
#
loop_
_entity_poly.entity_id
_entity_poly.type
_entity_poly.pdbx_seq_one_letter_code
_entity_poly.pdbx_strand_id
1 'polypeptide(L)'
;DMVSTGIGVRTKNEDDYVLRRHNGEVQAFLKRRHALPAERCSVTVSTIEIYCDEWTEYNEEPFPADEFNGVTHVITGVSISGGPMSLRRAPTPRDLVRQLADKIGKRENVELTNSLNRAWESNRFWSEFCEVSD
;
A
#
# COMPACT_ATOMS: atom_id res chain seq x y z
N ASP A 1 -10.37 -11.13 14.67
CA ASP A 1 -10.30 -9.67 14.45
C ASP A 1 -10.74 -9.30 13.05
N MET A 2 -11.74 -8.42 12.93
CA MET A 2 -12.28 -7.99 11.62
C MET A 2 -11.27 -7.21 10.78
N VAL A 3 -10.17 -6.76 11.40
CA VAL A 3 -9.22 -5.83 10.80
C VAL A 3 -7.81 -6.22 11.23
N SER A 4 -6.90 -6.41 10.27
CA SER A 4 -5.49 -6.74 10.52
C SER A 4 -4.58 -5.77 9.79
N THR A 5 -3.34 -5.61 10.24
CA THR A 5 -2.33 -4.94 9.43
C THR A 5 -2.13 -5.74 8.14
N GLY A 6 -1.86 -5.04 7.03
CA GLY A 6 -1.50 -5.70 5.77
C GLY A 6 -0.05 -6.20 5.74
N ILE A 7 0.62 -6.27 6.90
CA ILE A 7 2.04 -6.59 7.05
C ILE A 7 2.23 -7.51 8.26
N GLY A 8 3.09 -8.51 8.12
CA GLY A 8 3.54 -9.43 9.16
C GLY A 8 5.05 -9.60 9.15
N VAL A 9 5.60 -10.20 10.21
CA VAL A 9 7.02 -10.58 10.26
C VAL A 9 7.22 -11.84 9.43
N ARG A 10 8.23 -11.84 8.55
CA ARG A 10 8.59 -13.02 7.76
C ARG A 10 8.91 -14.20 8.67
N THR A 11 8.39 -15.35 8.29
CA THR A 11 8.77 -16.63 8.89
C THR A 11 9.58 -17.45 7.89
N LYS A 12 10.32 -18.44 8.40
CA LYS A 12 11.04 -19.42 7.58
C LYS A 12 10.16 -20.62 7.20
N ASN A 13 8.94 -20.69 7.73
CA ASN A 13 8.04 -21.80 7.50
C ASN A 13 7.15 -21.50 6.30
N GLU A 14 7.24 -22.32 5.26
CA GLU A 14 6.47 -22.16 4.03
C GLU A 14 4.95 -22.27 4.27
N ASP A 15 4.55 -23.05 5.29
CA ASP A 15 3.13 -23.24 5.67
C ASP A 15 2.48 -21.96 6.22
N ASP A 16 3.25 -20.92 6.52
CA ASP A 16 2.73 -19.63 6.96
C ASP A 16 2.33 -18.73 5.79
N TYR A 17 2.62 -19.14 4.56
CA TYR A 17 2.37 -18.35 3.36
C TYR A 17 1.23 -18.92 2.51
N VAL A 18 0.64 -18.05 1.69
CA VAL A 18 -0.30 -18.37 0.61
C VAL A 18 0.16 -17.69 -0.67
N LEU A 19 0.00 -18.38 -1.80
CA LEU A 19 0.28 -17.81 -3.11
C LEU A 19 -0.98 -17.12 -3.63
N ARG A 20 -0.88 -15.84 -3.98
CA ARG A 20 -1.99 -15.07 -4.54
C ARG A 20 -1.54 -14.32 -5.79
N ARG A 21 -2.48 -14.12 -6.71
CA ARG A 21 -2.26 -13.25 -7.87
C ARG A 21 -2.59 -11.82 -7.48
N HIS A 22 -1.60 -10.94 -7.52
CA HIS A 22 -1.74 -9.52 -7.22
C HIS A 22 -1.03 -8.70 -8.30
N ASN A 23 -1.73 -7.72 -8.88
CA ASN A 23 -1.22 -6.90 -9.99
C ASN A 23 -0.62 -7.74 -11.14
N GLY A 24 -1.34 -8.78 -11.55
CA GLY A 24 -0.98 -9.66 -12.66
C GLY A 24 0.01 -10.78 -12.34
N GLU A 25 0.70 -10.73 -11.21
CA GLU A 25 1.79 -11.65 -10.82
C GLU A 25 1.39 -12.55 -9.65
N VAL A 26 1.96 -13.76 -9.57
CA VAL A 26 1.81 -14.64 -8.41
C VAL A 26 2.90 -14.32 -7.40
N GLN A 27 2.51 -14.00 -6.17
CA GLN A 27 3.40 -13.66 -5.07
C GLN A 27 3.01 -14.43 -3.81
N ALA A 28 3.99 -14.63 -2.91
CA ALA A 28 3.77 -15.23 -1.61
C ALA A 28 3.43 -14.16 -0.57
N PHE A 29 2.31 -14.36 0.12
CA PHE A 29 1.81 -13.51 1.19
C PHE A 29 1.75 -14.31 2.49
N LEU A 30 1.97 -13.66 3.62
CA LEU A 30 1.73 -14.26 4.92
C LEU A 30 0.23 -14.43 5.16
N LYS A 31 -0.17 -15.56 5.77
CA LYS A 31 -1.54 -15.76 6.26
C LYS A 31 -1.87 -14.72 7.34
N ARG A 32 -3.14 -14.33 7.44
CA ARG A 32 -3.61 -13.28 8.36
C ARG A 32 -3.26 -13.49 9.82
N ARG A 33 -3.13 -14.73 10.27
CA ARG A 33 -2.67 -15.07 11.63
C ARG A 33 -1.27 -14.57 11.98
N HIS A 34 -0.46 -14.22 10.98
CA HIS A 34 0.88 -13.64 11.14
C HIS A 34 0.91 -12.11 10.99
N ALA A 35 -0.25 -11.47 10.81
CA ALA A 35 -0.32 -10.02 10.82
C ALA A 35 0.18 -9.45 12.15
N LEU A 36 0.87 -8.32 12.07
CA LEU A 36 1.20 -7.55 13.26
C LEU A 36 -0.09 -7.08 13.97
N PRO A 37 -0.06 -6.92 15.31
CA PRO A 37 -1.15 -6.30 16.03
C PRO A 37 -1.42 -4.90 15.49
N ALA A 38 -2.69 -4.56 15.24
CA ALA A 38 -3.05 -3.22 14.79
C ALA A 38 -2.88 -2.22 15.94
N GLU A 39 -2.05 -1.19 15.75
CA GLU A 39 -1.82 -0.14 16.75
C GLU A 39 -2.44 1.20 16.34
N ARG A 40 -2.53 1.46 15.04
CA ARG A 40 -3.06 2.71 14.49
C ARG A 40 -3.91 2.44 13.25
N CYS A 41 -5.02 3.16 13.18
CA CYS A 41 -5.88 3.25 12.01
C CYS A 41 -5.89 4.70 11.53
N SER A 42 -5.63 4.90 10.24
CA SER A 42 -5.72 6.18 9.57
C SER A 42 -6.78 6.08 8.47
N VAL A 43 -7.69 7.05 8.46
CA VAL A 43 -8.75 7.15 7.46
C VAL A 43 -8.47 8.38 6.62
N THR A 44 -8.34 8.20 5.31
CA THR A 44 -8.26 9.29 4.35
C THR A 44 -9.67 9.66 3.94
N VAL A 45 -10.00 10.95 4.11
CA VAL A 45 -11.30 11.51 3.77
C VAL A 45 -11.07 12.58 2.73
N SER A 46 -11.71 12.44 1.57
CA SER A 46 -11.69 13.42 0.49
C SER A 46 -13.05 14.12 0.43
N THR A 47 -13.08 15.37 -0.05
CA THR A 47 -14.34 15.97 -0.49
C THR A 47 -14.85 15.22 -1.72
N ILE A 48 -16.16 15.26 -1.96
CA ILE A 48 -16.74 14.66 -3.18
C ILE A 48 -16.12 15.26 -4.45
N GLU A 49 -15.88 16.57 -4.45
CA GLU A 49 -15.27 17.26 -5.60
C GLU A 49 -13.91 16.64 -5.96
N ILE A 50 -13.01 16.48 -4.97
CA ILE A 50 -11.69 15.86 -5.17
C ILE A 50 -11.84 14.39 -5.60
N TYR A 51 -12.75 13.65 -4.95
CA TYR A 51 -12.98 12.25 -5.27
C TYR A 51 -13.42 12.07 -6.73
N CYS A 52 -14.43 12.82 -7.19
CA CYS A 52 -14.93 12.72 -8.56
C CYS A 52 -13.87 13.11 -9.61
N ASP A 53 -13.04 14.11 -9.32
CA ASP A 53 -11.96 14.54 -10.21
C ASP A 53 -10.89 13.45 -10.37
N GLU A 54 -10.38 12.89 -9.27
CA GLU A 54 -9.35 11.83 -9.28
C GLU A 54 -9.86 10.53 -9.90
N TRP A 55 -11.14 10.23 -9.71
CA TRP A 55 -11.75 8.97 -10.12
C TRP A 55 -11.86 8.83 -11.65
N THR A 56 -11.89 9.95 -12.38
CA THR A 56 -11.80 10.00 -13.85
C THR A 56 -10.44 9.50 -14.37
N GLU A 57 -9.39 9.52 -13.55
CA GLU A 57 -8.03 9.07 -13.91
C GLU A 57 -7.88 7.54 -13.90
N TYR A 58 -8.68 6.82 -13.12
CA TYR A 58 -8.53 5.38 -12.87
C TYR A 58 -9.45 4.47 -13.70
N ASN A 59 -10.35 5.03 -14.52
CA ASN A 59 -11.15 4.31 -15.51
C ASN A 59 -12.03 3.18 -14.91
N GLU A 60 -12.45 3.32 -13.66
CA GLU A 60 -13.47 2.46 -13.02
C GLU A 60 -14.89 2.93 -13.46
N GLU A 61 -16.00 2.40 -12.91
CA GLU A 61 -17.37 2.98 -13.08
C GLU A 61 -17.82 3.77 -11.83
N PRO A 62 -18.35 5.00 -11.95
CA PRO A 62 -18.46 5.87 -10.78
C PRO A 62 -19.52 5.31 -9.87
N PHE A 63 -19.37 5.55 -8.57
CA PHE A 63 -20.53 5.41 -7.71
C PHE A 63 -21.66 6.31 -8.26
N PRO A 64 -22.90 5.80 -8.32
CA PRO A 64 -24.02 6.56 -8.87
C PRO A 64 -24.16 7.91 -8.17
N ALA A 65 -24.33 9.00 -8.93
CA ALA A 65 -24.38 10.36 -8.38
C ALA A 65 -25.47 10.57 -7.32
N ASP A 66 -26.54 9.78 -7.42
CA ASP A 66 -27.67 9.68 -6.49
C ASP A 66 -27.28 9.11 -5.12
N GLU A 67 -26.20 8.32 -5.01
CA GLU A 67 -25.68 7.84 -3.73
C GLU A 67 -24.94 8.93 -2.92
N PHE A 68 -24.55 10.03 -3.58
CA PHE A 68 -23.86 11.15 -2.95
C PHE A 68 -24.78 12.26 -2.46
N ASN A 69 -26.11 12.09 -2.58
CA ASN A 69 -27.05 13.16 -2.21
C ASN A 69 -26.95 13.49 -0.71
N GLY A 70 -26.59 14.74 -0.39
CA GLY A 70 -26.39 15.21 0.98
C GLY A 70 -25.06 14.80 1.63
N VAL A 71 -24.21 14.06 0.91
CA VAL A 71 -22.85 13.73 1.34
C VAL A 71 -21.92 14.90 0.95
N THR A 72 -20.89 15.17 1.75
CA THR A 72 -19.87 16.21 1.45
C THR A 72 -18.46 15.64 1.39
N HIS A 73 -18.26 14.48 2.03
CA HIS A 73 -16.97 13.84 2.19
C HIS A 73 -17.13 12.33 2.04
N VAL A 74 -16.12 11.69 1.47
CA VAL A 74 -16.08 10.25 1.24
C VAL A 74 -14.78 9.68 1.81
N ILE A 75 -14.86 8.46 2.34
CA ILE A 75 -13.66 7.72 2.78
C ILE A 75 -13.02 7.11 1.55
N THR A 76 -11.83 7.60 1.18
CA THR A 76 -11.08 7.15 0.00
C THR A 76 -9.99 6.15 0.34
N GLY A 77 -9.67 5.99 1.61
CA GLY A 77 -8.69 5.00 2.04
C GLY A 77 -8.77 4.72 3.54
N VAL A 78 -8.48 3.47 3.90
CA VAL A 78 -8.26 3.06 5.28
C VAL A 78 -6.90 2.37 5.32
N SER A 79 -6.01 2.90 6.16
CA SER A 79 -4.66 2.36 6.35
C SER A 79 -4.47 1.95 7.80
N ILE A 80 -3.93 0.75 7.99
CA ILE A 80 -3.80 0.15 9.30
C ILE A 80 -2.36 -0.28 9.47
N SER A 81 -1.78 0.19 10.56
CA SER A 81 -0.38 0.03 10.89
C SER A 81 -0.24 -0.47 12.32
N GLY A 82 0.85 -1.17 12.55
CA GLY A 82 1.22 -1.69 13.86
C GLY A 82 2.63 -2.23 13.79
N GLY A 83 3.33 -2.23 14.92
CA GLY A 83 4.77 -2.38 15.02
C GLY A 83 5.53 -1.03 14.95
N PRO A 84 6.88 -1.06 14.90
CA PRO A 84 7.71 0.14 15.04
C PRO A 84 7.30 1.28 14.09
N MET A 85 7.37 2.55 14.52
CA MET A 85 7.02 3.69 13.65
C MET A 85 7.79 3.76 12.32
N SER A 86 8.89 3.02 12.19
CA SER A 86 9.61 2.80 10.93
C SER A 86 8.82 1.99 9.90
N LEU A 87 7.62 1.48 10.24
CA LEU A 87 6.75 0.77 9.33
C LEU A 87 5.79 1.67 8.54
N ARG A 88 6.05 3.00 8.47
CA ARG A 88 5.54 3.79 7.34
C ARG A 88 5.95 3.04 6.09
N ARG A 89 4.97 2.44 5.39
CA ARG A 89 5.19 1.50 4.29
C ARG A 89 6.27 2.04 3.36
N ALA A 90 7.49 1.54 3.51
CA ALA A 90 8.50 1.72 2.50
C ALA A 90 7.90 1.12 1.23
N PRO A 91 7.99 1.81 0.07
CA PRO A 91 7.45 1.26 -1.16
C PRO A 91 8.01 -0.16 -1.32
N THR A 92 7.19 -1.09 -1.80
CA THR A 92 7.74 -2.41 -2.15
C THR A 92 8.89 -2.20 -3.14
N PRO A 93 9.90 -3.10 -3.20
CA PRO A 93 10.97 -2.95 -4.17
C PRO A 93 10.43 -2.80 -5.60
N ARG A 94 9.30 -3.46 -5.91
CA ARG A 94 8.56 -3.33 -7.16
C ARG A 94 8.02 -1.91 -7.36
N ASP A 95 7.31 -1.35 -6.39
CA ASP A 95 6.75 0.01 -6.49
C ASP A 95 7.85 1.05 -6.59
N LEU A 96 8.98 0.85 -5.91
CA LEU A 96 10.12 1.73 -6.01
C LEU A 96 10.73 1.71 -7.42
N VAL A 97 10.92 0.52 -8.00
CA VAL A 97 11.40 0.39 -9.39
C VAL A 97 10.43 1.05 -10.36
N ARG A 98 9.11 0.86 -10.19
CA ARG A 98 8.09 1.52 -11.02
C ARG A 98 8.16 3.04 -10.91
N GLN A 99 8.17 3.57 -9.68
CA GLN A 99 8.30 5.01 -9.43
C GLN A 99 9.58 5.61 -10.01
N LEU A 100 10.69 4.87 -10.00
CA LEU A 100 11.94 5.31 -10.63
C LEU A 100 11.85 5.26 -12.16
N ALA A 101 11.24 4.22 -12.72
CA ALA A 101 11.03 4.09 -14.16
C ALA A 101 10.17 5.23 -14.72
N ASP A 102 9.12 5.64 -13.99
CA ASP A 102 8.24 6.75 -14.38
C ASP A 102 8.95 8.11 -14.44
N LYS A 103 10.15 8.22 -13.88
CA LYS A 103 11.00 9.42 -13.90
C LYS A 103 12.03 9.40 -15.02
N ILE A 104 12.27 8.26 -15.66
CA ILE A 104 13.21 8.18 -16.79
C ILE A 104 12.68 9.04 -17.94
N GLY A 105 13.52 9.96 -18.45
CA GLY A 105 13.16 10.86 -19.55
C GLY A 105 12.39 12.12 -19.15
N LYS A 106 11.96 12.25 -17.88
CA LYS A 106 11.44 13.51 -17.32
C LYS A 106 12.63 14.32 -16.80
N ARG A 107 12.69 15.63 -17.11
CA ARG A 107 13.71 16.56 -16.58
C ARG A 107 13.48 16.88 -15.09
N GLU A 108 13.20 15.88 -14.28
CA GLU A 108 13.24 16.01 -12.84
C GLU A 108 14.64 15.64 -12.36
N ASN A 109 15.25 16.49 -11.52
CA ASN A 109 16.45 16.12 -10.79
C ASN A 109 16.10 14.98 -9.83
N VAL A 110 16.25 13.74 -10.28
CA VAL A 110 16.23 12.58 -9.40
C VAL A 110 17.48 12.69 -8.53
N GLU A 111 17.31 13.18 -7.30
CA GLU A 111 18.39 13.21 -6.33
C GLU A 111 18.78 11.76 -6.02
N LEU A 112 19.90 11.34 -6.61
CA LEU A 112 20.36 9.96 -6.63
C LEU A 112 20.51 9.40 -5.21
N THR A 113 21.04 10.22 -4.30
CA THR A 113 21.22 9.90 -2.87
C THR A 113 19.89 9.57 -2.20
N ASN A 114 18.84 10.37 -2.44
CA ASN A 114 17.52 10.12 -1.87
C ASN A 114 16.90 8.83 -2.42
N SER A 115 17.11 8.54 -3.70
CA SER A 115 16.61 7.30 -4.32
C SER A 115 17.31 6.06 -3.77
N LEU A 116 18.62 6.12 -3.55
CA LEU A 116 19.40 5.06 -2.93
C LEU A 116 19.00 4.83 -1.46
N ASN A 117 18.82 5.90 -0.69
CA ASN A 117 18.36 5.79 0.70
C ASN A 117 16.98 5.10 0.78
N ARG A 118 16.03 5.51 -0.08
CA ARG A 118 14.71 4.85 -0.16
C ARG A 118 14.81 3.38 -0.54
N ALA A 119 15.73 3.02 -1.44
CA ALA A 119 15.97 1.63 -1.82
C ALA A 119 16.52 0.80 -0.65
N TRP A 120 17.46 1.35 0.12
CA TRP A 120 17.99 0.69 1.31
C TRP A 120 16.95 0.52 2.40
N GLU A 121 16.13 1.55 2.67
CA GLU A 121 15.02 1.47 3.62
C GLU A 121 14.00 0.41 3.21
N SER A 122 13.60 0.40 1.93
CA SER A 122 12.72 -0.62 1.36
C SER A 122 13.31 -2.01 1.54
N ASN A 123 14.56 -2.24 1.11
CA ASN A 123 15.16 -3.57 1.20
C ASN A 123 15.30 -4.05 2.65
N ARG A 124 15.76 -3.19 3.56
CA ARG A 124 15.89 -3.51 4.98
C ARG A 124 14.53 -3.91 5.57
N PHE A 125 13.49 -3.13 5.29
CA PHE A 125 12.14 -3.42 5.73
C PHE A 125 11.65 -4.77 5.16
N TRP A 126 11.66 -4.95 3.84
CA TRP A 126 11.06 -6.11 3.19
C TRP A 126 11.88 -7.40 3.33
N SER A 127 13.12 -7.32 3.84
CA SER A 127 13.89 -8.47 4.30
C SER A 127 13.37 -9.10 5.60
N GLU A 128 12.72 -8.30 6.45
CA GLU A 128 12.18 -8.73 7.75
C GLU A 128 10.65 -8.88 7.71
N PHE A 129 9.97 -8.11 6.86
CA PHE A 129 8.51 -8.05 6.79
C PHE A 129 7.98 -8.57 5.45
N CYS A 130 6.72 -8.99 5.44
CA CYS A 130 6.02 -9.47 4.26
C CYS A 130 4.56 -9.01 4.30
N GLU A 131 3.97 -8.83 3.11
CA GLU A 131 2.55 -8.52 2.98
C GLU A 131 1.70 -9.68 3.46
N VAL A 132 0.57 -9.34 4.06
CA VAL A 132 -0.41 -10.30 4.58
C VAL A 132 -1.61 -10.33 3.65
N SER A 133 -2.03 -11.54 3.29
CA SER A 133 -3.22 -11.80 2.48
C SER A 133 -3.75 -13.17 2.85
N ASP A 134 -5.08 -13.33 2.96
CA ASP A 134 -5.72 -14.64 3.10
C ASP A 134 -6.14 -15.18 1.75
#